data_AF-A0AAU5CX31-F1
#
_entry.id   AF-A0AAU5CX31-F1
#
_cell.length_a   1.000
_cell.length_b   1.000
_cell.length_c   1.000
_cell.angle_alpha   90.00
_cell.angle_beta   90.00
_cell.angle_gamma   90.00
#
_symmetry.space_group_name_H-M   'P 1'
#
loop_
_entity.id
_entity.type
_entity.pdbx_description
1 polymer ?
#
loop_
_entity_poly.entity_id
_entity_poly.type
_entity_poly.pdbx_seq_one_letter_code
_entity_poly.pdbx_strand_id
1 'polypeptide(L)'
;MGTNILCTMYAANVPLKLKPLGVLTLDFKGGITFMVQSSNANGCVLEVQGFRMEADMSPSTPDSGTLLALTMSNSKWTPLSTLTSAGLLLVHMALTVSHHDKAAKEEIDLGATYPTRYVTLRSENIKAFPPVNQPWTLQKPVTMYTPGGSATADVAGTLGRFDALVDHAA
;
A
#
# COMPACT_ATOMS: atom_id res chain seq x y z
N MET A 1 13.28 -1.05 -21.92
CA MET A 1 12.04 -1.16 -21.12
C MET A 1 12.36 -2.07 -19.94
N GLY A 2 11.99 -1.66 -18.72
CA GLY A 2 12.29 -2.43 -17.51
C GLY A 2 11.40 -3.68 -17.38
N THR A 3 11.82 -4.64 -16.57
CA THR A 3 11.03 -5.84 -16.24
C THR A 3 10.05 -5.49 -15.11
N ASN A 4 8.78 -5.88 -15.28
CA ASN A 4 7.79 -5.78 -14.21
C ASN A 4 8.01 -6.92 -13.20
N ILE A 5 8.07 -6.55 -11.92
CA ILE A 5 8.28 -7.47 -10.80
C ILE A 5 7.02 -7.42 -9.94
N LEU A 6 6.30 -8.54 -9.90
CA LEU A 6 5.11 -8.70 -9.07
C LEU A 6 5.48 -9.37 -7.75
N CYS A 7 5.04 -8.77 -6.65
CA CYS A 7 5.18 -9.32 -5.31
C CYS A 7 3.80 -9.48 -4.68
N THR A 8 3.59 -10.59 -3.97
CA THR A 8 2.43 -10.81 -3.12
C THR A 8 2.71 -10.27 -1.72
N MET A 9 1.65 -9.86 -1.02
CA MET A 9 1.75 -9.25 0.29
C MET A 9 0.60 -9.72 1.18
N TYR A 10 0.92 -9.95 2.46
CA TYR A 10 -0.07 -10.17 3.52
C TYR A 10 0.28 -9.33 4.74
N ALA A 11 -0.64 -8.50 5.21
CA ALA A 11 -0.49 -7.69 6.41
C ALA A 11 -1.61 -8.00 7.40
N ALA A 12 -1.26 -8.60 8.54
CA ALA A 12 -2.22 -8.99 9.56
C ALA A 12 -2.42 -7.88 10.61
N ASN A 13 -3.61 -7.83 11.21
CA ASN A 13 -3.94 -6.97 12.35
C ASN A 13 -3.59 -5.48 12.13
N VAL A 14 -3.84 -4.97 10.92
CA VAL A 14 -3.54 -3.59 10.54
C VAL A 14 -4.54 -2.65 11.22
N PRO A 15 -4.09 -1.72 12.10
CA PRO A 15 -4.96 -0.73 12.72
C PRO A 15 -5.25 0.41 11.73
N LEU A 16 -6.52 0.53 11.34
CA LEU A 16 -7.02 1.56 10.44
C LEU A 16 -8.11 2.36 11.14
N LYS A 17 -7.89 3.66 11.31
CA LYS A 17 -8.90 4.59 11.83
C LYS A 17 -9.47 5.41 10.68
N LEU A 18 -10.78 5.37 10.50
CA LEU A 18 -11.50 6.18 9.52
C LEU A 18 -12.67 6.87 10.21
N LYS A 19 -12.88 8.17 9.95
CA LYS A 19 -14.00 8.93 10.51
C LYS A 19 -15.36 8.23 10.35
N PRO A 20 -15.75 7.72 9.15
CA PRO A 20 -17.05 7.07 8.99
C PRO A 20 -17.16 5.69 9.63
N LEU A 21 -16.05 4.98 9.87
CA LEU A 21 -16.06 3.56 10.30
C LEU A 21 -15.50 3.34 11.71
N GLY A 22 -14.93 4.36 12.35
CA GLY A 22 -14.26 4.24 13.64
C GLY A 22 -12.87 3.61 13.52
N VAL A 23 -12.49 2.78 14.51
CA VAL A 23 -11.21 2.07 14.54
C VAL A 23 -11.46 0.61 14.13
N LEU A 24 -10.73 0.16 13.12
CA LEU A 24 -10.77 -1.19 12.59
C LEU A 24 -9.41 -1.87 12.77
N THR A 25 -9.43 -3.19 12.92
CA THR A 25 -8.25 -4.03 12.86
C THR A 25 -8.49 -5.08 11.78
N LEU A 26 -7.70 -5.03 10.71
CA LEU A 26 -7.99 -5.73 9.46
C LEU A 26 -6.80 -6.54 8.98
N ASP A 27 -7.11 -7.65 8.31
CA ASP A 27 -6.14 -8.48 7.61
C ASP A 27 -6.21 -8.17 6.12
N PHE A 28 -5.12 -7.62 5.59
CA PHE A 28 -5.03 -7.25 4.19
C PHE A 28 -4.24 -8.28 3.38
N LYS A 29 -4.75 -8.64 2.21
CA LYS A 29 -4.09 -9.51 1.21
C LYS A 29 -4.04 -8.80 -0.13
N GLY A 30 -2.98 -9.03 -0.88
CA GLY A 30 -2.84 -8.43 -2.21
C GLY A 30 -1.41 -8.42 -2.68
N GLY A 31 -0.98 -7.32 -3.29
CA GLY A 31 0.36 -7.23 -3.84
C GLY A 31 0.77 -5.86 -4.34
N ILE A 32 2.00 -5.84 -4.84
CA ILE A 32 2.67 -4.66 -5.37
C ILE A 32 3.43 -5.03 -6.64
N THR A 33 3.38 -4.16 -7.64
CA THR A 33 4.11 -4.30 -8.90
C THR A 33 5.15 -3.21 -9.00
N PHE A 34 6.40 -3.58 -9.28
CA PHE A 34 7.49 -2.66 -9.52
C PHE A 34 7.95 -2.70 -10.98
N MET A 35 8.44 -1.57 -11.45
CA MET A 35 9.28 -1.47 -12.65
C MET A 35 10.68 -1.00 -12.24
N VAL A 36 11.71 -1.74 -12.67
CA VAL A 36 13.10 -1.35 -12.44
C VAL A 36 13.45 -0.20 -13.39
N GLN A 37 13.75 0.97 -12.83
CA GLN A 37 14.17 2.16 -13.59
C GLN A 37 15.65 2.13 -13.89
N SER A 38 16.45 1.76 -12.89
CA SER A 38 17.90 1.59 -13.03
C SER A 38 18.42 0.62 -11.99
N SER A 39 19.55 -0.01 -12.29
CA SER A 39 20.26 -0.93 -11.40
C SER A 39 21.76 -0.76 -11.62
N ASN A 40 22.52 -0.63 -10.53
CA ASN A 40 23.97 -0.52 -10.54
C ASN A 40 24.57 -1.10 -9.24
N ALA A 41 25.89 -0.99 -9.07
CA ALA A 41 26.59 -1.54 -7.91
C ALA A 41 26.13 -0.95 -6.54
N ASN A 42 25.51 0.22 -6.53
CA ASN A 42 24.99 0.86 -5.32
C ASN A 42 23.54 0.47 -5.01
N GLY A 43 22.87 -0.26 -5.90
CA GLY A 43 21.50 -0.73 -5.72
C GLY A 43 20.59 -0.50 -6.94
N CYS A 44 19.28 -0.54 -6.70
CA CYS A 44 18.24 -0.42 -7.72
C CYS A 44 17.27 0.72 -7.38
N VAL A 45 16.87 1.45 -8.41
CA VAL A 45 15.77 2.42 -8.36
C VAL A 45 14.53 1.77 -8.96
N LEU A 46 13.43 1.84 -8.22
CA LEU A 46 12.18 1.13 -8.51
C LEU A 46 11.04 2.14 -8.62
N GLU A 47 10.19 1.99 -9.61
CA GLU A 47 8.91 2.68 -9.70
C GLU A 47 7.79 1.72 -9.29
N VAL A 48 6.91 2.13 -8.38
CA VAL A 48 5.70 1.35 -8.09
C VAL A 48 4.72 1.58 -9.25
N GLN A 49 4.40 0.51 -9.97
CA GLN A 49 3.43 0.53 -11.09
C GLN A 49 2.01 0.25 -10.63
N GLY A 50 1.86 -0.47 -9.52
CA GLY A 50 0.57 -0.81 -8.96
C GLY A 50 0.69 -1.31 -7.54
N PHE A 51 -0.32 -1.02 -6.73
CA PHE A 51 -0.47 -1.57 -5.40
C PHE A 51 -1.96 -1.72 -5.12
N ARG A 52 -2.35 -2.89 -4.63
CA ARG A 52 -3.71 -3.17 -4.19
C ARG A 52 -3.65 -4.19 -3.07
N MET A 53 -4.20 -3.82 -1.93
CA MET A 53 -4.36 -4.65 -0.75
C MET A 53 -5.82 -4.59 -0.32
N GLU A 54 -6.44 -5.74 -0.09
CA GLU A 54 -7.87 -5.83 0.24
C GLU A 54 -8.06 -6.56 1.56
N ALA A 55 -8.98 -6.04 2.38
CA ALA A 55 -9.48 -6.68 3.57
C ALA A 55 -10.97 -6.96 3.39
N ASP A 56 -11.33 -8.24 3.50
CA ASP A 56 -12.72 -8.69 3.40
C ASP A 56 -13.41 -8.55 4.76
N MET A 57 -14.44 -7.69 4.81
CA MET A 57 -15.30 -7.49 5.97
C MET A 57 -16.67 -8.15 5.77
N SER A 58 -16.87 -8.91 4.69
CA SER A 58 -18.13 -9.58 4.41
C SER A 58 -18.46 -10.65 5.46
N PRO A 59 -19.76 -10.81 5.80
CA PRO A 59 -20.24 -12.09 6.32
C PRO A 59 -20.02 -13.18 5.27
N SER A 60 -20.09 -14.46 5.66
CA SER A 60 -19.66 -15.64 4.89
C SER A 60 -20.26 -15.87 3.48
N THR A 61 -21.09 -14.97 2.96
CA THR A 61 -21.70 -15.06 1.63
C THR A 61 -20.79 -14.43 0.57
N PRO A 62 -20.42 -15.15 -0.52
CA PRO A 62 -19.38 -14.72 -1.47
C PRO A 62 -19.64 -13.36 -2.17
N ASP A 63 -20.90 -13.06 -2.49
CA ASP A 63 -21.29 -11.89 -3.30
C ASP A 63 -21.92 -10.75 -2.48
N SER A 64 -21.89 -10.86 -1.14
CA SER A 64 -22.45 -9.85 -0.25
C SER A 64 -21.38 -9.29 0.66
N GLY A 65 -21.54 -8.04 1.10
CA GLY A 65 -20.69 -7.41 2.10
C GLY A 65 -19.67 -6.46 1.50
N THR A 66 -18.61 -6.18 2.26
CA THR A 66 -17.76 -5.02 2.04
C THR A 66 -16.29 -5.41 1.97
N LEU A 67 -15.60 -4.89 0.96
CA LEU A 67 -14.14 -4.86 0.92
C LEU A 67 -13.65 -3.47 1.31
N LEU A 68 -12.61 -3.42 2.12
CA LEU A 68 -11.76 -2.24 2.22
C LEU A 68 -10.52 -2.46 1.37
N ALA A 69 -10.28 -1.56 0.43
CA ALA A 69 -9.10 -1.61 -0.43
C ALA A 69 -8.14 -0.46 -0.09
N LEU A 70 -6.85 -0.78 -0.04
CA LEU A 70 -5.76 0.20 -0.11
C LEU A 70 -5.18 0.12 -1.51
N THR A 71 -5.27 1.20 -2.28
CA THR A 71 -4.80 1.27 -3.66
C THR A 71 -3.77 2.35 -3.84
N MET A 72 -2.86 2.15 -4.80
CA MET A 72 -1.96 3.20 -5.22
C MET A 72 -2.77 4.37 -5.81
N SER A 73 -2.55 5.58 -5.31
CA SER A 73 -3.05 6.80 -5.93
C SER A 73 -2.00 7.39 -6.90
N ASN A 74 -2.22 8.61 -7.40
CA ASN A 74 -1.43 9.21 -8.48
C ASN A 74 0.11 9.00 -8.35
N SER A 75 0.68 8.23 -9.28
CA SER A 75 2.11 7.90 -9.31
C SER A 75 3.01 9.09 -9.67
N LYS A 76 2.48 10.10 -10.37
CA LYS A 76 3.27 11.20 -10.96
C LYS A 76 4.09 12.00 -9.93
N TRP A 77 3.61 12.09 -8.70
CA TRP A 77 4.22 12.89 -7.63
C TRP A 77 4.83 12.05 -6.51
N THR A 78 4.80 10.73 -6.65
CA THR A 78 5.40 9.81 -5.67
C THR A 78 6.89 9.66 -5.97
N PRO A 79 7.80 9.83 -4.99
CA PRO A 79 9.22 9.57 -5.19
C PRO A 79 9.49 8.13 -5.65
N LEU A 80 10.56 7.94 -6.43
CA LEU A 80 11.02 6.59 -6.76
C LEU A 80 11.48 5.84 -5.51
N SER A 81 11.15 4.56 -5.46
CA SER A 81 11.58 3.64 -4.41
C SER A 81 13.02 3.21 -4.63
N THR A 82 13.72 2.84 -3.56
CA THR A 82 15.16 2.52 -3.62
C THR A 82 15.49 1.27 -2.85
N LEU A 83 16.19 0.34 -3.49
CA LEU A 83 16.90 -0.77 -2.84
C LEU A 83 18.39 -0.45 -2.87
N THR A 84 19.02 -0.29 -1.72
CA THR A 84 20.46 -0.04 -1.62
C THR A 84 21.25 -1.35 -1.68
N SER A 85 22.54 -1.27 -2.03
CA SER A 85 23.46 -2.42 -1.97
C SER A 85 23.65 -3.00 -0.56
N ALA A 86 23.34 -2.22 0.49
CA ALA A 86 23.33 -2.69 1.88
C ALA A 86 22.04 -3.47 2.25
N GLY A 87 21.12 -3.69 1.30
CA GLY A 87 19.88 -4.42 1.54
C GLY A 87 18.78 -3.62 2.26
N LEU A 88 18.89 -2.29 2.32
CA LEU A 88 17.81 -1.41 2.75
C LEU A 88 16.90 -1.10 1.55
N LEU A 89 15.62 -1.44 1.66
CA LEU A 89 14.55 -1.07 0.73
C LEU A 89 13.62 -0.05 1.36
N LEU A 90 13.40 1.04 0.62
CA LEU A 90 12.38 2.06 0.92
C LEU A 90 11.40 2.11 -0.25
N VAL A 91 10.14 1.76 0.03
CA VAL A 91 9.05 1.80 -0.95
C VAL A 91 8.18 3.01 -0.67
N HIS A 92 8.07 3.89 -1.64
CA HIS A 92 7.25 5.10 -1.56
C HIS A 92 5.98 4.94 -2.39
N MET A 93 4.85 5.32 -1.81
CA MET A 93 3.55 5.25 -2.48
C MET A 93 2.55 6.23 -1.89
N ALA A 94 1.80 6.91 -2.74
CA ALA A 94 0.58 7.58 -2.32
C ALA A 94 -0.57 6.55 -2.28
N LEU A 95 -1.42 6.62 -1.26
CA LEU A 95 -2.50 5.65 -1.07
C LEU A 95 -3.87 6.31 -1.13
N THR A 96 -4.85 5.55 -1.62
CA THR A 96 -6.28 5.77 -1.41
C THR A 96 -6.84 4.57 -0.64
N VAL A 97 -7.76 4.85 0.29
CA VAL A 97 -8.57 3.86 0.98
C VAL A 97 -9.97 3.95 0.43
N SER A 98 -10.50 2.85 -0.10
CA SER A 98 -11.86 2.79 -0.62
C SER A 98 -12.68 1.69 0.05
N HIS A 99 -13.97 1.96 0.19
CA HIS A 99 -15.01 0.98 0.50
C HIS A 99 -15.57 0.47 -0.82
N HIS A 100 -15.68 -0.85 -0.97
CA HIS A 100 -16.31 -1.47 -2.11
C HIS A 100 -17.47 -2.35 -1.64
N ASP A 101 -18.68 -1.96 -2.02
CA ASP A 101 -19.89 -2.76 -1.85
C ASP A 101 -19.95 -3.82 -2.97
N LYS A 102 -19.78 -5.09 -2.61
CA LYS A 102 -19.76 -6.19 -3.58
C LYS A 102 -21.10 -6.35 -4.31
N ALA A 103 -22.22 -6.08 -3.64
CA ALA A 103 -23.55 -6.29 -4.19
C ALA A 103 -23.95 -5.15 -5.12
N ALA A 104 -23.69 -3.91 -4.71
CA ALA A 104 -23.96 -2.72 -5.52
C ALA A 104 -22.92 -2.50 -6.62
N LYS A 105 -21.72 -3.11 -6.50
CA LYS A 105 -20.54 -2.83 -7.34
C LYS A 105 -20.16 -1.36 -7.32
N GLU A 106 -20.32 -0.73 -6.16
CA GLU A 106 -20.02 0.67 -5.92
C GLU A 106 -18.74 0.80 -5.10
N GLU A 107 -17.83 1.64 -5.57
CA GLU A 107 -16.59 1.98 -4.87
C GLU A 107 -16.65 3.44 -4.41
N ILE A 108 -16.41 3.66 -3.12
CA ILE A 108 -16.41 4.97 -2.48
C ILE A 108 -15.07 5.19 -1.81
N ASP A 109 -14.37 6.24 -2.23
CA ASP A 109 -13.15 6.66 -1.55
C ASP A 109 -13.47 7.19 -0.14
N LEU A 110 -12.81 6.64 0.86
CA LEU A 110 -12.94 7.04 2.26
C LEU A 110 -11.83 8.00 2.68
N GLY A 111 -10.68 7.95 2.03
CA GLY A 111 -9.60 8.90 2.24
C GLY A 111 -8.35 8.59 1.44
N ALA A 112 -7.47 9.59 1.29
CA ALA A 112 -6.22 9.46 0.55
C ALA A 112 -5.08 10.21 1.23
N THR A 113 -3.84 9.89 0.88
CA THR A 113 -2.65 10.60 1.41
C THR A 113 -2.39 11.94 0.72
N TYR A 114 -3.15 12.31 -0.33
CA TYR A 114 -2.93 13.50 -1.19
C TYR A 114 -1.58 13.50 -1.93
N PRO A 115 -1.45 14.24 -3.05
CA PRO A 115 -0.37 14.01 -4.01
C PRO A 115 1.03 14.33 -3.47
N THR A 116 1.16 15.00 -2.32
CA THR A 116 2.45 15.34 -1.72
C THR A 116 2.79 14.55 -0.45
N ARG A 117 1.89 13.70 0.05
CA ARG A 117 2.23 12.80 1.17
C ARG A 117 2.19 11.37 0.68
N TYR A 118 3.28 10.68 0.98
CA TYR A 118 3.47 9.29 0.64
C TYR A 118 3.68 8.47 1.90
N VAL A 119 3.30 7.22 1.78
CA VAL A 119 3.60 6.13 2.68
C VAL A 119 4.99 5.64 2.35
N THR A 120 5.78 5.36 3.39
CA THR A 120 7.08 4.69 3.21
C THR A 120 7.04 3.35 3.93
N LEU A 121 7.12 2.27 3.16
CA LEU A 121 7.40 0.94 3.70
C LEU A 121 8.91 0.73 3.71
N ARG A 122 9.42 0.24 4.83
CA ARG A 122 10.84 -0.08 5.03
C ARG A 122 11.01 -1.58 5.18
N SER A 123 12.04 -2.07 4.53
CA SER A 123 12.55 -3.43 4.73
C SER A 123 14.06 -3.40 4.79
N GLU A 124 14.64 -4.23 5.64
CA GLU A 124 16.08 -4.31 5.86
C GLU A 124 16.61 -5.71 5.58
N ASN A 125 17.91 -5.82 5.38
CA ASN A 125 18.61 -7.08 5.13
C ASN A 125 18.05 -7.85 3.93
N ILE A 126 17.57 -7.14 2.90
CA ILE A 126 17.13 -7.77 1.65
C ILE A 126 18.34 -8.41 0.98
N LYS A 127 18.31 -9.75 0.88
CA LYS A 127 19.39 -10.55 0.26
C LYS A 127 19.16 -10.81 -1.22
N ALA A 128 17.91 -10.72 -1.68
CA ALA A 128 17.51 -10.95 -3.06
C ALA A 128 16.29 -10.08 -3.40
N PHE A 129 16.21 -9.66 -4.67
CA PHE A 129 15.05 -8.97 -5.21
C PHE A 129 14.67 -9.62 -6.55
N PRO A 130 13.43 -10.09 -6.76
CA PRO A 130 12.25 -9.96 -5.90
C PRO A 130 12.42 -10.61 -4.51
N PRO A 131 11.81 -10.04 -3.46
CA PRO A 131 11.98 -10.55 -2.09
C PRO A 131 11.22 -11.86 -1.90
N VAL A 132 11.71 -12.72 -1.00
CA VAL A 132 11.04 -13.93 -0.55
C VAL A 132 10.93 -13.87 0.97
N ASN A 133 9.72 -14.04 1.50
CA ASN A 133 9.44 -14.03 2.94
C ASN A 133 10.04 -12.81 3.67
N GLN A 134 9.93 -11.62 3.08
CA GLN A 134 10.58 -10.40 3.57
C GLN A 134 9.59 -9.50 4.33
N PRO A 135 9.84 -9.15 5.60
CA PRO A 135 8.99 -8.24 6.36
C PRO A 135 9.19 -6.79 5.94
N TRP A 136 8.08 -6.11 5.62
CA TRP A 136 8.01 -4.70 5.27
C TRP A 136 7.15 -3.97 6.28
N THR A 137 7.65 -2.86 6.80
CA THR A 137 7.01 -2.13 7.90
C THR A 137 6.76 -0.68 7.53
N LEU A 138 5.60 -0.16 7.94
CA LEU A 138 5.33 1.26 7.85
C LEU A 138 6.27 2.05 8.77
N GLN A 139 7.02 3.00 8.20
CA GLN A 139 7.98 3.77 8.99
C GLN A 139 7.34 4.65 10.08
N LYS A 140 6.14 5.16 9.82
CA LYS A 140 5.39 6.02 10.75
C LYS A 140 3.90 6.01 10.41
N PRO A 141 3.01 6.25 11.38
CA PRO A 141 1.59 6.42 11.10
C PRO A 141 1.33 7.43 10.00
N VAL A 142 0.36 7.14 9.13
CA VAL A 142 0.03 7.96 7.97
C VAL A 142 -1.37 8.53 8.14
N THR A 143 -1.47 9.86 8.09
CA THR A 143 -2.76 10.54 8.06
C THR A 143 -3.38 10.44 6.68
N MET A 144 -4.65 10.03 6.64
CA MET A 144 -5.50 10.08 5.46
C MET A 144 -6.40 11.30 5.54
N TYR A 145 -6.71 11.88 4.41
CA TYR A 145 -7.56 13.05 4.27
C TYR A 145 -8.75 12.75 3.38
N THR A 146 -9.82 13.55 3.49
CA THR A 146 -11.01 13.39 2.64
C THR A 146 -10.60 13.38 1.17
N PRO A 147 -11.21 12.57 0.29
CA PRO A 147 -10.85 12.57 -1.13
C PRO A 147 -11.17 13.91 -1.82
N GLY A 148 -10.38 14.30 -2.84
CA GLY A 148 -10.72 15.37 -3.81
C GLY A 148 -10.40 16.84 -3.46
N GLY A 149 -9.91 17.13 -2.27
CA GLY A 149 -9.49 18.45 -1.76
C GLY A 149 -7.99 18.79 -1.85
N SER A 150 -7.55 19.74 -1.03
CA SER A 150 -6.17 20.28 -1.03
C SER A 150 -5.39 19.82 0.21
N ALA A 151 -4.14 20.27 0.41
CA ALA A 151 -3.42 20.05 1.67
C ALA A 151 -4.12 20.63 2.93
N THR A 152 -5.18 21.42 2.75
CA THR A 152 -6.09 21.93 3.79
C THR A 152 -7.33 21.05 3.99
N ALA A 153 -7.43 19.90 3.33
CA ALA A 153 -8.55 19.00 3.45
C ALA A 153 -8.69 18.45 4.87
N ASP A 154 -9.91 18.09 5.24
CA ASP A 154 -10.19 17.48 6.53
C ASP A 154 -9.50 16.12 6.65
N VAL A 155 -8.95 15.85 7.84
CA VAL A 155 -8.42 14.52 8.16
C VAL A 155 -9.56 13.51 8.05
N ALA A 156 -9.45 12.49 7.20
CA ALA A 156 -10.40 11.39 7.08
C ALA A 156 -10.05 10.22 8.00
N GLY A 157 -8.77 10.06 8.34
CA GLY A 157 -8.35 8.89 9.10
C GLY A 157 -6.85 8.79 9.34
N THR A 158 -6.41 7.63 9.81
CA THR A 158 -5.01 7.31 10.04
C THR A 158 -4.77 5.81 9.85
N LEU A 159 -3.76 5.46 9.07
CA LEU A 159 -3.17 4.12 9.03
C LEU A 159 -2.06 4.08 10.10
N GLY A 160 -2.27 3.32 11.17
CA GLY A 160 -1.40 3.38 12.35
C GLY A 160 -0.10 2.59 12.19
N ARG A 161 -0.20 1.37 11.67
CA ARG A 161 0.89 0.42 11.45
C ARG A 161 0.54 -0.39 10.20
N PHE A 162 1.55 -0.86 9.48
CA PHE A 162 1.34 -1.78 8.37
C PHE A 162 2.57 -2.67 8.27
N ASP A 163 2.43 -3.89 8.75
CA ASP A 163 3.50 -4.89 8.75
C ASP A 163 3.09 -5.99 7.80
N ALA A 164 3.69 -5.98 6.62
CA ALA A 164 3.42 -6.94 5.57
C ALA A 164 4.55 -7.96 5.46
N LEU A 165 4.19 -9.22 5.29
CA LEU A 165 5.09 -10.22 4.74
C LEU A 165 4.99 -10.17 3.22
N VAL A 166 6.12 -10.04 2.54
CA VAL A 166 6.20 -9.90 1.08
C VAL A 166 6.93 -11.07 0.47
N ASP A 167 6.35 -11.64 -0.58
CA ASP A 167 6.91 -12.74 -1.35
C ASP A 167 6.86 -12.47 -2.85
N HIS A 168 7.71 -13.16 -3.61
CA HIS A 168 7.67 -13.12 -5.06
C HIS A 168 6.38 -13.78 -5.54
N ALA A 169 5.69 -13.18 -6.51
CA ALA A 169 4.58 -13.87 -7.16
C ALA A 169 5.13 -15.02 -8.01
N ALA A 170 4.55 -16.21 -7.84
CA ALA A 170 4.88 -17.40 -8.62
C ALA A 170 4.50 -17.25 -10.10
#